data_AF-A0A258E0E4-F1
#
_entry.id   AF-A0A258E0E4-F1
#
_cell.length_a   1.000
_cell.length_b   1.000
_cell.length_c   1.000
_cell.angle_alpha   90.00
_cell.angle_beta   90.00
_cell.angle_gamma   90.00
#
_symmetry.space_group_name_H-M   'P 1'
#
loop_
_entity.id
_entity.type
_entity.pdbx_description
1 polymer ?
#
loop_
_entity_poly.entity_id
_entity_poly.type
_entity_poly.pdbx_seq_one_letter_code
_entity_poly.pdbx_strand_id
1 'polypeptide(L)'
;MLPFLPLLRRMRHGLTRRELLEEANVTVTGPMLLHGLFFNPRFGRRDHVVCFRVPQFSCGPVPAPNREIRAVAFFPLDALPPEVSPGTGRRLQEMRGAGGIAERW
;
A
#
# COMPACT_ATOMS: atom_id res chain seq x y z
N MET A 1 -19.03 -7.82 9.31
CA MET A 1 -18.04 -8.28 8.32
C MET A 1 -17.44 -7.02 7.70
N LEU A 2 -16.36 -6.49 8.28
CA LEU A 2 -15.75 -5.24 7.78
C LEU A 2 -15.04 -5.55 6.45
N PRO A 3 -15.24 -4.74 5.40
CA PRO A 3 -14.62 -4.99 4.12
C PRO A 3 -13.10 -4.92 4.29
N PHE A 4 -12.41 -5.81 3.59
CA PHE A 4 -10.97 -5.79 3.45
C PHE A 4 -10.54 -4.42 2.91
N LEU A 5 -9.73 -3.68 3.66
CA LEU A 5 -9.13 -2.44 3.19
C LEU A 5 -7.64 -2.62 2.95
N PRO A 6 -7.14 -2.34 1.73
CA PRO A 6 -5.71 -2.30 1.49
C PRO A 6 -5.12 -0.97 1.97
N LEU A 7 -4.19 -1.04 2.93
CA LEU A 7 -3.28 0.07 3.20
C LEU A 7 -2.23 0.08 2.08
N LEU A 8 -2.36 1.00 1.12
CA LEU A 8 -1.52 1.00 -0.09
C LEU A 8 -0.55 2.18 -0.13
N ARG A 9 0.66 2.00 0.40
CA ARG A 9 1.82 2.88 0.16
C ARG A 9 2.98 2.09 -0.46
N ARG A 10 3.82 2.83 -1.19
CA ARG A 10 5.05 2.37 -1.84
C ARG A 10 6.06 1.89 -0.79
N MET A 11 6.27 0.58 -0.68
CA MET A 11 7.25 -0.01 0.24
C MET A 11 8.59 -0.23 -0.47
N ARG A 12 9.68 0.27 0.13
CA ARG A 12 11.06 -0.04 -0.28
C ARG A 12 11.58 -1.19 0.60
N HIS A 13 12.53 -1.95 0.06
CA HIS A 13 13.03 -3.25 0.53
C HIS A 13 13.04 -3.51 2.06
N GLY A 14 12.58 -4.70 2.47
CA GLY A 14 12.93 -5.36 3.74
C GLY A 14 12.19 -4.92 5.01
N LEU A 15 11.41 -3.84 4.98
CA LEU A 15 10.89 -3.20 6.19
C LEU A 15 9.36 -3.15 6.28
N THR A 16 8.65 -3.87 5.42
CA THR A 16 7.20 -3.71 5.23
C THR A 16 6.37 -3.78 6.52
N ARG A 17 6.63 -4.72 7.43
CA ARG A 17 5.94 -4.79 8.74
C ARG A 17 6.29 -3.60 9.64
N ARG A 18 7.55 -3.17 9.62
CA ARG A 18 8.04 -2.04 10.42
C ARG A 18 7.48 -0.72 9.88
N GLU A 19 7.52 -0.51 8.57
CA GLU A 19 6.94 0.66 7.90
C GLU A 19 5.44 0.77 8.19
N LEU A 20 4.68 -0.33 8.08
CA LEU A 20 3.25 -0.34 8.41
C LEU A 20 2.98 0.07 9.87
N LEU A 21 3.82 -0.36 10.80
CA LEU A 21 3.71 0.03 12.20
C LEU A 21 4.10 1.50 12.42
N GLU A 22 5.27 1.92 11.93
CA GLU A 22 5.82 3.27 12.11
C GLU A 22 4.94 4.35 11.48
N GLU A 23 4.39 4.07 10.30
CA GLU A 23 3.70 5.08 9.49
C GLU A 23 2.19 5.10 9.68
N ALA A 24 1.58 3.96 10.00
CA ALA A 24 0.13 3.80 10.05
C ALA A 24 -0.38 3.12 11.32
N ASN A 25 0.51 2.72 12.23
CA ASN A 25 0.18 1.93 13.41
C ASN A 25 -0.57 0.63 13.08
N VAL A 26 -0.18 0.00 11.96
CA VAL A 26 -0.77 -1.25 11.49
C VAL A 26 0.16 -2.42 11.80
N THR A 27 -0.34 -3.35 12.61
CA THR A 27 0.35 -4.60 12.91
C THR A 27 -0.16 -5.70 12.00
N VAL A 28 0.73 -6.31 11.22
CA VAL A 28 0.39 -7.45 10.37
C VAL A 28 0.24 -8.71 11.22
N THR A 29 -0.95 -9.31 11.25
CA THR A 29 -1.26 -10.48 12.09
C THR A 29 -1.31 -11.81 11.31
N GLY A 30 -1.21 -11.76 9.98
CA GLY A 30 -1.19 -12.95 9.13
C GLY A 30 -0.14 -12.91 8.01
N PRO A 31 -0.35 -13.66 6.92
CA PRO A 31 0.61 -13.72 5.81
C PRO A 31 0.63 -12.40 5.03
N MET A 32 1.81 -12.04 4.52
CA MET A 32 1.94 -10.98 3.52
C MET A 32 2.02 -11.63 2.15
N LEU A 33 1.04 -11.36 1.29
CA LEU A 33 0.94 -11.98 -0.03
C LEU A 33 1.59 -11.05 -1.05
N LEU A 34 2.62 -11.51 -1.76
CA LEU A 34 3.25 -10.70 -2.80
C LEU A 34 2.22 -10.41 -3.92
N HIS A 35 1.96 -9.14 -4.16
CA HIS A 35 1.18 -8.69 -5.32
C HIS A 35 2.07 -8.52 -6.54
N GLY A 36 3.27 -7.94 -6.36
CA GLY A 36 4.23 -7.83 -7.46
C GLY A 36 5.47 -7.01 -7.11
N LEU A 37 6.44 -7.05 -8.02
CA LEU A 37 7.67 -6.27 -8.02
C LEU A 37 7.64 -5.33 -9.23
N PHE A 38 7.71 -4.03 -8.97
CA PHE A 38 7.44 -3.00 -9.98
C PHE A 38 8.63 -2.06 -10.16
N PHE A 39 9.10 -1.88 -11.39
CA PHE A 39 10.11 -0.88 -11.69
C PHE A 39 9.52 0.54 -11.64
N ASN A 40 10.20 1.45 -10.94
CA ASN A 40 9.77 2.83 -10.74
C ASN A 40 10.85 3.82 -11.21
N PRO A 41 10.89 4.18 -12.50
CA PRO A 41 11.95 5.03 -13.05
C PRO A 41 11.94 6.46 -12.50
N ARG A 42 10.82 6.92 -11.92
CA ARG A 42 10.65 8.31 -11.44
C ARG A 42 11.59 8.66 -10.27
N PHE A 43 12.06 7.68 -9.52
CA PHE A 43 12.87 7.89 -8.31
C PHE A 43 14.29 7.30 -8.43
N GLY A 44 14.68 6.93 -9.65
CA GLY A 44 16.02 6.45 -9.96
C GLY A 44 16.01 5.33 -11.00
N ARG A 45 17.18 5.07 -11.60
CA ARG A 45 17.36 4.05 -12.65
C ARG A 45 17.26 2.60 -12.16
N ARG A 46 17.14 2.39 -10.85
CA ARG A 46 17.14 1.07 -10.20
C ARG A 46 16.08 0.92 -9.10
N ASP A 47 15.16 1.88 -9.00
CA ASP A 47 14.15 1.84 -7.93
C ASP A 47 13.08 0.81 -8.27
N HIS A 48 12.87 -0.13 -7.36
CA HIS A 48 11.83 -1.15 -7.46
C HIS A 48 10.94 -1.08 -6.23
N VAL A 49 9.64 -1.25 -6.45
CA VAL A 49 8.62 -1.25 -5.41
C VAL A 49 8.10 -2.67 -5.26
N VAL A 50 8.18 -3.21 -4.05
CA VAL A 50 7.54 -4.49 -3.72
C VAL A 50 6.18 -4.19 -3.11
N CYS A 51 5.10 -4.67 -3.73
CA CYS A 51 3.76 -4.48 -3.20
C CYS A 51 3.25 -5.79 -2.61
N PHE A 52 2.72 -5.73 -1.39
CA PHE A 52 2.09 -6.86 -0.71
C PHE A 52 0.61 -6.57 -0.44
N ARG A 53 -0.22 -7.61 -0.52
CA ARG A 53 -1.54 -7.64 0.11
C ARG A 53 -1.41 -8.19 1.52
N VAL A 54 -2.00 -7.47 2.48
CA VAL A 54 -2.08 -7.90 3.88
C VAL A 54 -3.54 -8.14 4.23
N PRO A 55 -4.02 -9.40 4.16
CA PRO A 55 -5.42 -9.73 4.42
C PRO A 55 -5.79 -9.68 5.91
N GLN A 56 -4.80 -9.80 6.79
CA GLN A 56 -4.99 -9.93 8.23
C GLN A 56 -4.03 -8.99 8.95
N PHE A 57 -4.62 -7.99 9.62
CA PHE A 57 -3.90 -6.98 10.37
C PHE A 57 -4.78 -6.43 11.50
N SER A 58 -4.14 -5.75 12.45
CA SER A 58 -4.80 -4.90 13.44
C SER A 58 -4.29 -3.47 13.32
N CYS A 59 -5.11 -2.52 13.77
CA CYS A 59 -4.77 -1.10 13.77
C CYS A 59 -4.77 -0.57 15.21
N GLY A 60 -3.74 0.16 15.57
CA GLY A 60 -3.76 1.02 16.74
C GLY A 60 -4.36 2.40 16.41
N PRO A 61 -4.24 3.37 17.34
CA PRO A 61 -4.62 4.76 17.09
C PRO A 61 -3.94 5.34 15.85
N VAL A 62 -4.66 6.18 15.10
CA VAL A 62 -4.13 6.87 13.91
C VAL A 62 -2.94 7.74 14.32
N PRO A 63 -1.76 7.59 13.67
CA PRO A 63 -0.60 8.42 13.98
C PRO A 63 -0.87 9.91 13.76
N ALA A 64 -0.28 10.74 14.61
CA ALA A 64 -0.29 12.18 14.39
C ALA A 64 0.47 12.53 13.08
N PRO A 65 0.02 13.55 12.34
CA PRO A 65 0.73 14.02 11.15
C PRO A 65 2.19 14.39 11.47
N ASN A 66 3.08 14.13 10.53
CA ASN A 66 4.49 14.50 10.63
C ASN A 66 5.00 15.07 9.29
N ARG A 67 6.33 15.27 9.18
CA ARG A 67 6.94 15.87 7.98
C ARG A 67 6.79 15.02 6.71
N GLU A 68 6.58 13.72 6.85
CA GLU A 68 6.47 12.78 5.74
C GLU A 68 5.02 12.38 5.44
N ILE A 69 4.16 12.33 6.46
CA ILE A 69 2.78 11.85 6.36
C ILE A 69 1.83 12.90 6.95
N ARG A 70 0.99 13.47 6.08
CA ARG A 70 -0.03 14.46 6.46
C ARG A 70 -1.25 13.83 7.13
N ALA A 71 -1.65 12.63 6.70
CA ALA A 71 -2.83 11.94 7.21
C ALA A 71 -2.76 10.45 6.89
N VAL A 72 -3.39 9.63 7.74
CA VAL A 72 -3.61 8.20 7.52
C VAL A 72 -5.10 7.93 7.68
N ALA A 73 -5.69 7.28 6.68
CA ALA A 73 -7.10 6.94 6.69
C ALA A 73 -7.36 5.71 5.82
N PHE A 74 -8.52 5.13 6.05
CA PHE A 74 -9.03 3.95 5.41
C PHE A 74 -10.20 4.33 4.50
N PHE A 75 -10.15 3.93 3.23
CA PHE A 75 -11.15 4.28 2.22
C PHE A 75 -11.74 3.01 1.60
N PRO A 76 -13.04 2.99 1.30
CA PRO A 76 -13.60 1.93 0.48
C PRO A 76 -13.08 2.08 -0.96
N LEU A 77 -12.94 0.96 -1.67
CA LEU A 77 -12.29 0.92 -2.99
C LEU A 77 -13.05 1.68 -4.08
N ASP A 78 -14.33 1.96 -3.87
CA ASP A 78 -15.22 2.73 -4.74
C ASP A 78 -15.38 4.20 -4.31
N ALA A 79 -14.78 4.62 -3.19
CA ALA A 79 -14.71 6.02 -2.77
C ALA A 79 -13.29 6.41 -2.34
N LEU A 80 -12.34 6.20 -3.25
CA LEU A 80 -10.96 6.61 -3.07
C LEU A 80 -10.82 8.14 -3.17
N PRO A 81 -9.86 8.75 -2.43
CA PRO A 81 -9.63 10.19 -2.51
C PRO A 81 -9.04 10.57 -3.89
N PRO A 82 -9.32 11.79 -4.39
CA PRO A 82 -8.89 12.22 -5.72
C PRO A 82 -7.35 12.32 -5.85
N GLU A 83 -6.63 12.40 -4.74
CA GLU A 83 -5.17 12.49 -4.69
C GLU A 83 -4.46 11.13 -4.89
N VAL A 84 -5.20 10.03 -5.09
CA VAL A 84 -4.61 8.72 -5.34
C VAL A 84 -3.69 8.78 -6.57
N SER A 85 -2.43 8.39 -6.37
CA SER A 85 -1.45 8.38 -7.46
C SER A 85 -1.84 7.36 -8.54
N PRO A 86 -1.50 7.59 -9.83
CA PRO A 86 -1.83 6.65 -10.90
C PRO A 86 -1.31 5.22 -10.68
N GLY A 87 -0.10 5.08 -10.10
CA GLY A 87 0.47 3.77 -9.80
C GLY A 87 -0.30 3.05 -8.69
N THR A 88 -0.64 3.77 -7.61
CA THR A 88 -1.51 3.25 -6.53
C THR A 88 -2.87 2.80 -7.11
N GLY A 89 -3.52 3.64 -7.92
CA GLY A 89 -4.81 3.32 -8.53
C GLY A 89 -4.76 2.07 -9.42
N ARG A 90 -3.70 1.92 -10.22
CA ARG A 90 -3.48 0.72 -11.04
C ARG A 90 -3.37 -0.55 -10.19
N ARG A 91 -2.58 -0.53 -9.12
CA ARG A 91 -2.44 -1.67 -8.22
C ARG A 91 -3.77 -2.06 -7.58
N LEU A 92 -4.60 -1.09 -7.19
CA LEU A 92 -5.92 -1.37 -6.66
C LEU A 92 -6.84 -2.02 -7.69
N GLN A 93 -6.79 -1.59 -8.96
CA GLN A 93 -7.55 -2.22 -10.04
C GLN A 93 -7.10 -3.66 -10.32
N GLU A 94 -5.79 -3.91 -10.37
CA GLU A 94 -5.23 -5.26 -10.53
C GLU A 94 -5.69 -6.18 -9.39
N MET A 95 -5.67 -5.70 -8.15
CA MET A 95 -6.15 -6.46 -6.99
C MET A 95 -7.66 -6.78 -7.05
N ARG A 96 -8.44 -6.01 -7.82
CA ARG A 96 -9.86 -6.30 -8.11
C ARG A 96 -10.04 -7.33 -9.25
N GLY A 97 -8.95 -7.84 -9.82
CA GLY A 97 -8.98 -8.79 -10.94
C GLY A 97 -9.12 -8.13 -12.31
N ALA A 98 -8.93 -6.81 -12.42
CA ALA A 98 -8.96 -6.11 -13.70
C ALA A 98 -7.58 -6.19 -14.39
N GLY A 99 -7.47 -7.07 -15.40
CA GLY A 99 -6.29 -7.15 -16.26
C GLY A 99 -5.08 -7.90 -15.66
N GLY A 100 -3.97 -7.91 -16.41
CA GLY A 100 -2.69 -8.49 -15.96
C GLY A 100 -1.87 -7.54 -15.10
N ILE A 101 -0.93 -8.08 -14.33
CA ILE A 101 -0.02 -7.29 -13.48
C ILE A 101 1.01 -6.58 -14.37
N ALA A 102 1.01 -5.24 -14.36
CA ALA A 102 1.99 -4.49 -15.15
C ALA A 102 3.37 -4.47 -14.48
N GLU A 103 4.45 -4.42 -15.27
CA GLU A 103 5.83 -4.44 -14.74
C GLU A 103 6.28 -3.12 -14.08
N ARG A 104 5.58 -2.02 -14.38
CA ARG A 104 5.92 -0.68 -13.88
C ARG A 104 4.98 -0.24 -12.77
N TRP A 105 5.51 0.58 -11.85
CA TRP A 105 4.71 1.24 -10.82
C TRP A 105 3.67 2.17 -11.47
#